data_AF-A0AAD4J6I4-F1
#
_entry.id   AF-A0AAD4J6I4-F1
#
_cell.length_a   1.000
_cell.length_b   1.000
_cell.length_c   1.000
_cell.angle_alpha   90.00
_cell.angle_beta   90.00
_cell.angle_gamma   90.00
#
_symmetry.space_group_name_H-M   'P 1'
#
loop_
_entity.id
_entity.type
_entity.pdbx_description
1 polymer ?
#
loop_
_entity_poly.entity_id
_entity_poly.type
_entity_poly.pdbx_seq_one_letter_code
_entity_poly.pdbx_strand_id
1 'polypeptide(L)'
;MASSFSSFLLLLLFLFPIAIAASVRTYFPAGILQSSLKKSGKNLKPKIPYEAHYFPQNLDHFTFQPKSYQIFYQKYLINRHYWKKGSPIFVYTGNEGDIDWFAANTGFLLDIAPKFHALLVFIEHRFYGESLPFGKHSYKSAKTLGYLNSQQALADYALLIRSLKHNLSCEASPVVVFGGSYGGMLAAWFRLKYPHIAIGALASSAPILQFDDITPWSSFYDGVSQDFKDASLNCYEVIKGSWEELEAFETNKEGLVELSRSFRACKTVQSIYSARNWLWEAFVYTAMVNYPTEANFMKPLPAYPVKEMCKIIDGSSAQASKLSRVLAAASLYYNYSKSEKCFELEHPTDDHGLHGWDWQACTEMVMPTVVSNESMFPPYAFSYKDYADDCMKNYGVRPRPHWITTEFGGTNIERVLKRFGSNIIFSSGLQDPWSRGSVLKNISASIVALVAEKALCVCGPALYFKFKKGLKLQGVSASTSCPPCICSCAPPQSLFKIVPGLANLSVTDCGKDDPDLKEEMEKQFVDLLSEEIKLEETVGEEHSHHMNITLGEAKRLASQYQREAEKCIATTETCEGARERAVVLLSKEKKLTLLWERRARQVGWEG
;
A
#
# COMPACT_ATOMS: atom_id res chain seq x y z
N MET A 1 13.39 -87.69 10.67
CA MET A 1 12.94 -86.82 9.56
C MET A 1 12.28 -85.59 10.20
N ALA A 2 12.97 -84.55 10.71
CA ALA A 2 14.10 -83.73 10.24
C ALA A 2 13.73 -82.69 9.16
N SER A 3 13.98 -81.40 9.50
CA SER A 3 14.08 -80.13 8.71
C SER A 3 12.82 -79.65 7.96
N SER A 4 12.28 -78.44 8.23
CA SER A 4 12.79 -77.06 8.09
C SER A 4 13.01 -76.62 6.63
N PHE A 5 12.39 -75.49 6.27
CA PHE A 5 12.84 -74.38 5.41
C PHE A 5 11.71 -73.85 4.50
N SER A 6 11.22 -72.64 4.80
CA SER A 6 10.49 -71.79 3.86
C SER A 6 11.35 -70.56 3.58
N SER A 7 11.63 -70.32 2.30
CA SER A 7 12.67 -69.44 1.80
C SER A 7 12.34 -67.95 1.91
N PHE A 8 13.33 -67.20 2.36
CA PHE A 8 13.43 -65.74 2.32
C PHE A 8 13.56 -65.24 0.88
N LEU A 9 12.79 -64.21 0.51
CA LEU A 9 12.97 -63.42 -0.71
C LEU A 9 13.71 -62.12 -0.32
N LEU A 10 14.93 -61.94 -0.85
CA LEU A 10 15.70 -60.69 -0.74
C LEU A 10 15.07 -59.61 -1.65
N LEU A 11 14.75 -58.45 -1.07
CA LEU A 11 14.66 -57.19 -1.82
C LEU A 11 15.57 -56.15 -1.14
N LEU A 12 16.61 -55.75 -1.87
CA LEU A 12 17.54 -54.68 -1.51
C LEU A 12 16.81 -53.32 -1.50
N LEU A 13 16.66 -52.71 -0.32
CA LEU A 13 16.26 -51.32 -0.16
C LEU A 13 17.51 -50.45 -0.05
N PHE A 14 17.78 -49.68 -1.10
CA PHE A 14 18.72 -48.56 -1.05
C PHE A 14 18.13 -47.45 -0.16
N LEU A 15 18.76 -47.22 1.00
CA LEU A 15 18.50 -46.08 1.87
C LEU A 15 19.15 -44.82 1.25
N PHE A 16 18.37 -44.03 0.52
CA PHE A 16 18.68 -42.60 0.35
C PHE A 16 18.11 -41.85 1.56
N PRO A 17 18.89 -41.01 2.26
CA PRO A 17 18.35 -40.15 3.29
C PRO A 17 17.48 -39.09 2.61
N ILE A 18 16.16 -39.20 2.78
CA ILE A 18 15.21 -38.15 2.44
C ILE A 18 15.48 -37.01 3.43
N ALA A 19 16.21 -35.99 2.98
CA ALA A 19 16.23 -34.70 3.65
C ALA A 19 14.79 -34.16 3.64
N ILE A 20 14.15 -34.16 4.81
CA ILE A 20 12.86 -33.50 5.01
C ILE A 20 13.16 -32.01 4.90
N ALA A 21 12.99 -31.45 3.71
CA ALA A 21 12.92 -30.01 3.52
C ALA A 21 11.66 -29.53 4.26
N ALA A 22 11.84 -29.02 5.48
CA ALA A 22 10.79 -28.29 6.18
C ALA A 22 10.42 -27.09 5.30
N SER A 23 9.17 -27.06 4.83
CA SER A 23 8.67 -25.96 4.01
C SER A 23 8.67 -24.68 4.85
N VAL A 24 9.60 -23.78 4.53
CA VAL A 24 9.67 -22.45 5.12
C VAL A 24 8.42 -21.69 4.65
N ARG A 25 7.52 -21.41 5.60
CA ARG A 25 6.26 -20.69 5.39
C ARG A 25 6.52 -19.35 4.69
N THR A 26 5.63 -18.94 3.80
CA THR A 26 5.67 -17.61 3.18
C THR A 26 5.68 -16.50 4.22
N TYR A 27 6.79 -15.76 4.29
CA TYR A 27 6.99 -14.63 5.18
C TYR A 27 6.35 -13.37 4.62
N PHE A 28 5.04 -13.25 4.82
CA PHE A 28 4.48 -11.99 5.29
C PHE A 28 4.51 -12.07 6.82
N PRO A 29 4.68 -10.97 7.59
CA PRO A 29 4.42 -11.00 9.02
C PRO A 29 2.91 -11.17 9.26
N ALA A 30 2.47 -12.41 9.03
CA ALA A 30 1.13 -12.94 9.22
C ALA A 30 1.07 -13.51 10.64
N GLY A 31 0.19 -12.95 11.46
CA GLY A 31 -0.03 -13.42 12.82
C GLY A 31 -0.39 -14.90 12.79
N ILE A 32 0.44 -15.74 13.42
CA ILE A 32 0.23 -17.18 13.50
C ILE A 32 -1.22 -17.47 13.90
N LEU A 33 -1.95 -18.11 13.00
CA LEU A 33 -3.32 -18.57 13.16
C LEU A 33 -3.48 -19.39 14.45
N GLN A 34 -3.94 -18.75 15.53
CA GLN A 34 -4.59 -19.47 16.61
C GLN A 34 -5.65 -18.61 17.31
N SER A 35 -6.87 -19.14 17.28
CA SER A 35 -8.04 -18.60 17.93
C SER A 35 -7.87 -18.59 19.45
N SER A 36 -7.44 -17.47 20.00
CA SER A 36 -7.76 -17.13 21.37
C SER A 36 -8.27 -15.71 21.40
N LEU A 37 -9.60 -15.56 21.48
CA LEU A 37 -10.24 -14.34 21.96
C LEU A 37 -9.88 -14.12 23.43
N LYS A 38 -8.60 -13.88 23.73
CA LYS A 38 -8.22 -13.27 24.98
C LYS A 38 -8.53 -11.79 24.83
N LYS A 39 -9.48 -11.32 25.64
CA LYS A 39 -9.69 -9.89 25.87
C LYS A 39 -8.32 -9.29 26.16
N SER A 40 -7.80 -8.50 25.22
CA SER A 40 -6.78 -7.51 25.56
C SER A 40 -7.32 -6.70 26.73
N GLY A 41 -6.47 -6.49 27.73
CA GLY A 41 -6.77 -5.63 28.88
C GLY A 41 -7.27 -4.27 28.38
N LYS A 42 -7.97 -3.53 29.24
CA LYS A 42 -8.51 -2.20 28.94
C LYS A 42 -7.42 -1.24 28.39
N ASN A 43 -7.14 -1.30 27.09
CA ASN A 43 -6.48 -0.23 26.38
C ASN A 43 -7.49 0.91 26.37
N LEU A 44 -7.15 2.01 27.04
CA LEU A 44 -7.92 3.24 26.92
C LEU A 44 -7.97 3.58 25.43
N LYS A 45 -9.15 3.46 24.82
CA LYS A 45 -9.35 3.89 23.43
C LYS A 45 -8.78 5.31 23.31
N PRO A 46 -7.90 5.58 22.32
CA PRO A 46 -7.34 6.91 22.15
C PRO A 46 -8.49 7.91 22.05
N LYS A 47 -8.40 9.03 22.77
CA LYS A 47 -9.39 10.11 22.66
C LYS A 47 -9.22 10.78 21.30
N ILE A 48 -9.87 10.22 20.30
CA ILE A 48 -9.91 10.77 18.95
C ILE A 48 -11.08 11.74 18.82
N PRO A 49 -10.95 12.85 18.06
CA PRO A 49 -12.01 13.85 17.93
C PRO A 49 -13.08 13.40 16.92
N TYR A 50 -13.58 12.17 17.03
CA TYR A 50 -14.57 11.62 16.10
C TYR A 50 -15.71 10.95 16.85
N GLU A 51 -16.90 11.01 16.25
CA GLU A 51 -18.09 10.30 16.71
C GLU A 51 -18.22 8.99 15.93
N ALA A 52 -18.41 7.88 16.66
CA ALA A 52 -18.62 6.58 16.05
C ALA A 52 -20.08 6.36 15.70
N HIS A 53 -20.33 5.88 14.49
CA HIS A 53 -21.63 5.51 13.97
C HIS A 53 -21.56 4.14 13.29
N TYR A 54 -22.73 3.55 13.04
CA TYR A 54 -22.84 2.24 12.41
C TYR A 54 -23.85 2.30 11.26
N PHE A 55 -23.43 1.85 10.09
CA PHE A 55 -24.22 1.82 8.86
C PHE A 55 -24.73 0.39 8.60
N PRO A 56 -26.04 0.18 8.38
CA PRO A 56 -26.56 -1.13 7.99
C PRO A 56 -26.11 -1.47 6.56
N GLN A 57 -25.27 -2.49 6.44
CA GLN A 57 -24.61 -2.89 5.21
C GLN A 57 -25.11 -4.27 4.76
N ASN A 58 -25.27 -4.47 3.44
CA ASN A 58 -25.57 -5.79 2.90
C ASN A 58 -24.35 -6.71 3.04
N LEU A 59 -24.59 -7.97 3.39
CA LEU A 59 -23.55 -8.98 3.51
C LEU A 59 -22.82 -9.20 2.18
N ASP A 60 -23.56 -9.29 1.09
CA ASP A 60 -23.02 -9.58 -0.23
C ASP A 60 -23.62 -8.66 -1.30
N HIS A 61 -22.75 -7.87 -1.95
CA HIS A 61 -23.11 -6.93 -3.02
C HIS A 61 -23.18 -7.55 -4.41
N PHE A 62 -22.62 -8.74 -4.61
CA PHE A 62 -22.41 -9.33 -5.93
C PHE A 62 -23.29 -10.54 -6.19
N THR A 63 -24.05 -11.00 -5.19
CA THR A 63 -25.05 -12.04 -5.35
C THR A 63 -26.44 -11.55 -4.92
N PHE A 64 -27.50 -12.04 -5.58
CA PHE A 64 -28.89 -11.61 -5.34
C PHE A 64 -29.72 -12.69 -4.65
N GLN A 65 -29.07 -13.61 -3.92
CA GLN A 65 -29.78 -14.65 -3.17
C GLN A 65 -30.40 -14.05 -1.90
N PRO A 66 -31.45 -14.65 -1.31
CA PRO A 66 -32.04 -14.12 -0.07
C PRO A 66 -31.03 -13.91 1.07
N LYS A 67 -29.99 -14.74 1.14
CA LYS A 67 -28.91 -14.62 2.14
C LYS A 67 -28.03 -13.39 1.92
N SER A 68 -27.91 -12.90 0.69
CA SER A 68 -27.07 -11.76 0.31
C SER A 68 -27.54 -10.44 0.95
N TYR A 69 -28.84 -10.35 1.22
CA TYR A 69 -29.49 -9.20 1.87
C TYR A 69 -29.43 -9.25 3.39
N GLN A 70 -28.72 -10.22 3.99
CA GLN A 70 -28.46 -10.20 5.43
C GLN A 70 -27.70 -8.91 5.78
N ILE A 71 -28.15 -8.21 6.83
CA ILE A 71 -27.54 -6.95 7.25
C ILE A 71 -26.51 -7.19 8.35
N PHE A 72 -25.36 -6.54 8.22
CA PHE A 72 -24.44 -6.32 9.33
C PHE A 72 -24.19 -4.83 9.51
N TYR A 73 -23.64 -4.43 10.66
CA TYR A 73 -23.40 -3.04 10.98
C TYR A 73 -21.92 -2.70 10.77
N GLN A 74 -21.65 -1.85 9.79
CA GLN A 74 -20.32 -1.35 9.48
C GLN A 74 -20.05 -0.06 10.26
N LYS A 75 -19.01 -0.05 11.08
CA LYS A 75 -18.58 1.11 11.85
C LYS A 75 -17.98 2.16 10.91
N TYR A 76 -18.28 3.42 11.18
CA TYR A 76 -17.58 4.56 10.60
C TYR A 76 -17.46 5.68 11.62
N LEU A 77 -16.41 6.47 11.51
CA LEU A 77 -16.15 7.62 12.34
C LEU A 77 -16.45 8.90 11.56
N ILE A 78 -17.02 9.90 12.22
CA ILE A 78 -17.31 11.20 11.61
C ILE A 78 -16.80 12.35 12.46
N ASN A 79 -16.25 13.37 11.81
CA ASN A 79 -15.93 14.65 12.44
C ASN A 79 -16.48 15.79 11.58
N ARG A 80 -17.36 16.58 12.20
CA ARG A 80 -18.08 17.71 11.59
C ARG A 80 -17.54 19.08 12.02
N HIS A 81 -16.49 19.11 12.85
CA HIS A 81 -16.07 20.31 13.56
C HIS A 81 -15.74 21.48 12.60
N TYR A 82 -15.09 21.18 11.47
CA TYR A 82 -14.75 22.18 10.45
C TYR A 82 -15.70 22.19 9.25
N TRP A 83 -16.72 21.33 9.25
CA TRP A 83 -17.53 21.09 8.08
C TRP A 83 -18.54 22.21 7.83
N LYS A 84 -18.62 22.67 6.58
CA LYS A 84 -19.70 23.54 6.09
C LYS A 84 -20.53 22.78 5.06
N LYS A 85 -21.85 22.97 5.08
CA LYS A 85 -22.75 22.31 4.12
C LYS A 85 -22.34 22.67 2.68
N GLY A 86 -22.22 21.66 1.82
CA GLY A 86 -21.74 21.80 0.43
C GLY A 86 -20.23 21.69 0.25
N SER A 87 -19.43 21.70 1.33
CA SER A 87 -17.99 21.47 1.27
C SER A 87 -17.64 20.00 0.96
N PRO A 88 -16.37 19.72 0.59
CA PRO A 88 -15.91 18.36 0.32
C PRO A 88 -16.06 17.42 1.51
N ILE A 89 -16.17 16.13 1.20
CA ILE A 89 -16.09 15.04 2.16
C ILE A 89 -14.77 14.32 1.93
N PHE A 90 -13.93 14.26 2.96
CA PHE A 90 -12.71 13.47 2.97
C PHE A 90 -13.01 12.14 3.63
N VAL A 91 -12.84 11.07 2.85
CA VAL A 91 -13.17 9.71 3.28
C VAL A 91 -11.89 8.89 3.35
N TYR A 92 -11.52 8.43 4.54
CA TYR A 92 -10.49 7.43 4.70
C TYR A 92 -11.08 6.03 4.44
N THR A 93 -10.54 5.33 3.46
CA THR A 93 -10.90 3.94 3.16
C THR A 93 -10.13 3.03 4.10
N GLY A 94 -10.77 2.64 5.21
CA GLY A 94 -10.19 1.77 6.22
C GLY A 94 -9.64 0.49 5.61
N ASN A 95 -8.66 -0.08 6.28
CA ASN A 95 -7.91 -1.21 5.76
C ASN A 95 -7.82 -2.32 6.82
N GLU A 96 -6.71 -3.04 6.90
CA GLU A 96 -6.56 -4.30 7.63
C GLU A 96 -6.49 -4.17 9.16
N GLY A 97 -7.29 -3.30 9.80
CA GLY A 97 -7.25 -3.11 11.25
C GLY A 97 -8.40 -2.27 11.81
N ASP A 98 -8.36 -1.98 13.11
CA ASP A 98 -9.35 -1.13 13.80
C ASP A 98 -9.34 0.31 13.24
N ILE A 99 -10.52 0.86 12.90
CA ILE A 99 -10.61 2.20 12.34
C ILE A 99 -10.24 3.31 13.34
N ASP A 100 -10.42 3.08 14.65
CA ASP A 100 -10.02 4.03 15.69
C ASP A 100 -8.48 4.22 15.67
N TRP A 101 -7.72 3.16 15.39
CA TRP A 101 -6.27 3.19 15.29
C TRP A 101 -5.80 3.99 14.06
N PHE A 102 -6.41 3.78 12.90
CA PHE A 102 -6.10 4.58 11.70
C PHE A 102 -6.46 6.05 11.88
N ALA A 103 -7.60 6.36 12.50
CA ALA A 103 -8.02 7.73 12.78
C ALA A 103 -7.07 8.44 13.76
N ALA A 104 -6.52 7.72 14.75
CA ALA A 104 -5.54 8.26 15.68
C ALA A 104 -4.19 8.62 15.02
N ASN A 105 -3.83 7.92 13.94
CA ASN A 105 -2.53 8.08 13.26
C ASN A 105 -2.60 8.87 11.95
N THR A 106 -3.79 9.19 11.44
CA THR A 106 -3.97 9.97 10.20
C THR A 106 -4.26 11.44 10.49
N GLY A 107 -3.35 12.10 11.24
CA GLY A 107 -3.49 13.50 11.64
C GLY A 107 -3.60 14.48 10.46
N PHE A 108 -3.01 14.13 9.31
CA PHE A 108 -3.03 14.96 8.10
C PHE A 108 -4.45 15.36 7.67
N LEU A 109 -5.44 14.45 7.80
CA LEU A 109 -6.83 14.77 7.45
C LEU A 109 -7.43 15.86 8.36
N LEU A 110 -7.07 15.86 9.64
CA LEU A 110 -7.46 16.93 10.58
C LEU A 110 -6.75 18.24 10.23
N ASP A 111 -5.48 18.20 9.86
CA ASP A 111 -4.69 19.39 9.53
C ASP A 111 -5.24 20.16 8.32
N ILE A 112 -5.71 19.44 7.29
CA ILE A 112 -6.24 20.05 6.07
C ILE A 112 -7.74 20.38 6.15
N ALA A 113 -8.49 19.77 7.09
CA ALA A 113 -9.94 19.97 7.20
C ALA A 113 -10.37 21.44 7.33
N PRO A 114 -9.71 22.31 8.12
CA PRO A 114 -10.07 23.72 8.23
C PRO A 114 -9.96 24.48 6.90
N LYS A 115 -8.95 24.16 6.08
CA LYS A 115 -8.70 24.82 4.79
C LYS A 115 -9.78 24.50 3.76
N PHE A 116 -10.27 23.26 3.76
CA PHE A 116 -11.29 22.80 2.82
C PHE A 116 -12.71 22.86 3.40
N HIS A 117 -12.86 23.21 4.68
CA HIS A 117 -14.10 23.08 5.43
C HIS A 117 -14.71 21.67 5.29
N ALA A 118 -13.85 20.65 5.29
CA ALA A 118 -14.22 19.31 4.89
C ALA A 118 -14.94 18.54 6.01
N LEU A 119 -15.87 17.68 5.62
CA LEU A 119 -16.38 16.62 6.49
C LEU A 119 -15.35 15.49 6.51
N LEU A 120 -14.93 15.04 7.69
CA LEU A 120 -14.04 13.87 7.79
C LEU A 120 -14.84 12.63 8.10
N VAL A 121 -14.59 11.56 7.35
CA VAL A 121 -15.22 10.26 7.52
C VAL A 121 -14.15 9.18 7.44
N PHE A 122 -14.10 8.29 8.42
CA PHE A 122 -13.27 7.07 8.35
C PHE A 122 -14.20 5.87 8.32
N ILE A 123 -14.14 5.06 7.27
CA ILE A 123 -15.01 3.90 7.14
C ILE A 123 -14.22 2.64 7.50
N GLU A 124 -14.68 1.87 8.48
CA GLU A 124 -14.02 0.62 8.87
C GLU A 124 -14.22 -0.45 7.80
N HIS A 125 -13.16 -1.20 7.51
CA HIS A 125 -13.22 -2.29 6.55
C HIS A 125 -14.02 -3.45 7.11
N ARG A 126 -14.85 -4.10 6.28
CA ARG A 126 -15.56 -5.32 6.70
C ARG A 126 -14.59 -6.38 7.24
N PHE A 127 -15.01 -7.12 8.25
CA PHE A 127 -14.24 -8.09 9.03
C PHE A 127 -13.19 -7.51 9.99
N TYR A 128 -12.84 -6.23 9.91
CA TYR A 128 -11.88 -5.63 10.84
C TYR A 128 -12.59 -4.84 11.94
N GLY A 129 -11.90 -4.65 13.07
CA GLY A 129 -12.42 -3.92 14.23
C GLY A 129 -13.76 -4.46 14.74
N GLU A 130 -14.78 -3.60 14.70
CA GLU A 130 -16.14 -3.90 15.15
C GLU A 130 -17.08 -4.28 13.99
N SER A 131 -16.63 -4.14 12.74
CA SER A 131 -17.40 -4.34 11.51
C SER A 131 -17.44 -5.81 11.07
N LEU A 132 -17.97 -6.67 11.92
CA LEU A 132 -17.93 -8.14 11.76
C LEU A 132 -19.25 -8.70 11.20
N PRO A 133 -19.31 -9.18 9.93
CA PRO A 133 -20.58 -9.58 9.31
C PRO A 133 -21.32 -10.72 10.01
N PHE A 134 -20.58 -11.59 10.71
CA PHE A 134 -21.13 -12.70 11.49
C PHE A 134 -20.72 -12.62 12.96
N GLY A 135 -20.39 -11.41 13.46
CA GLY A 135 -19.88 -11.20 14.81
C GLY A 135 -18.66 -12.09 15.09
N LYS A 136 -18.67 -12.79 16.24
CA LYS A 136 -17.59 -13.72 16.65
C LYS A 136 -17.38 -14.90 15.69
N HIS A 137 -18.35 -15.18 14.79
CA HIS A 137 -18.26 -16.27 13.83
C HIS A 137 -17.70 -15.85 12.47
N SER A 138 -17.33 -14.58 12.28
CA SER A 138 -16.82 -14.07 11.00
C SER A 138 -15.60 -14.86 10.50
N TYR A 139 -14.75 -15.29 11.43
CA TYR A 139 -13.52 -16.05 11.18
C TYR A 139 -13.68 -17.57 11.30
N LYS A 140 -14.91 -18.09 11.40
CA LYS A 140 -15.14 -19.51 11.72
C LYS A 140 -14.75 -20.46 10.59
N SER A 141 -14.91 -20.05 9.33
CA SER A 141 -14.67 -20.91 8.17
C SER A 141 -14.51 -20.11 6.88
N ALA A 142 -14.02 -20.75 5.81
CA ALA A 142 -14.03 -20.18 4.47
C ALA A 142 -15.42 -19.71 3.99
N LYS A 143 -16.50 -20.33 4.48
CA LYS A 143 -17.88 -19.92 4.11
C LYS A 143 -18.25 -18.55 4.67
N THR A 144 -17.73 -18.19 5.85
CA THR A 144 -17.94 -16.88 6.46
C THR A 144 -16.91 -15.88 5.95
N LEU A 145 -15.64 -16.29 5.81
CA LEU A 145 -14.57 -15.45 5.29
C LEU A 145 -14.71 -15.15 3.79
N GLY A 146 -15.49 -15.92 3.03
CA GLY A 146 -15.74 -15.68 1.60
C GLY A 146 -16.25 -14.27 1.25
N TYR A 147 -16.84 -13.56 2.22
CA TYR A 147 -17.30 -12.17 2.05
C TYR A 147 -16.22 -11.12 2.37
N LEU A 148 -15.03 -11.54 2.81
CA LEU A 148 -13.85 -10.71 3.01
C LEU A 148 -13.05 -10.66 1.72
N ASN A 149 -13.30 -9.63 0.90
CA ASN A 149 -12.52 -9.30 -0.28
C ASN A 149 -12.61 -7.80 -0.59
N SER A 150 -11.69 -7.32 -1.42
CA SER A 150 -11.52 -5.93 -1.80
C SER A 150 -12.75 -5.38 -2.53
N GLN A 151 -13.34 -6.12 -3.47
CA GLN A 151 -14.52 -5.65 -4.20
C GLN A 151 -15.72 -5.41 -3.29
N GLN A 152 -15.93 -6.29 -2.32
CA GLN A 152 -17.01 -6.14 -1.33
C GLN A 152 -16.77 -4.91 -0.45
N ALA A 153 -15.53 -4.68 0.00
CA ALA A 153 -15.17 -3.49 0.77
C ALA A 153 -15.34 -2.19 -0.03
N LEU A 154 -14.95 -2.18 -1.32
CA LEU A 154 -15.17 -1.02 -2.19
C LEU A 154 -16.67 -0.74 -2.38
N ALA A 155 -17.49 -1.77 -2.56
CA ALA A 155 -18.95 -1.62 -2.64
C ALA A 155 -19.56 -1.12 -1.32
N ASP A 156 -19.02 -1.54 -0.17
CA ASP A 156 -19.41 -1.02 1.14
C ASP A 156 -19.21 0.50 1.22
N TYR A 157 -18.01 0.96 0.86
CA TYR A 157 -17.66 2.38 0.86
C TYR A 157 -18.58 3.17 -0.07
N ALA A 158 -18.86 2.64 -1.25
CA ALA A 158 -19.75 3.28 -2.22
C ALA A 158 -21.16 3.49 -1.67
N LEU A 159 -21.75 2.47 -1.06
CA LEU A 159 -23.10 2.55 -0.49
C LEU A 159 -23.16 3.47 0.73
N LEU A 160 -22.18 3.38 1.63
CA LEU A 160 -22.12 4.24 2.80
C LEU A 160 -21.97 5.71 2.41
N ILE A 161 -21.04 6.04 1.49
CA ILE A 161 -20.84 7.43 1.03
C ILE A 161 -22.12 7.97 0.39
N ARG A 162 -22.79 7.19 -0.46
CA ARG A 162 -24.06 7.60 -1.09
C ARG A 162 -25.15 7.86 -0.06
N SER A 163 -25.33 6.94 0.90
CA SER A 163 -26.32 7.09 1.97
C SER A 163 -26.02 8.28 2.88
N LEU A 164 -24.74 8.47 3.24
CA LEU A 164 -24.29 9.59 4.06
C LEU A 164 -24.58 10.93 3.38
N LYS A 165 -24.29 11.05 2.08
CA LYS A 165 -24.59 12.26 1.31
C LYS A 165 -26.08 12.60 1.30
N HIS A 166 -26.92 11.58 1.12
CA HIS A 166 -28.37 11.75 1.18
C HIS A 166 -28.86 12.18 2.57
N ASN A 167 -28.42 11.47 3.62
CA ASN A 167 -28.83 11.75 5.00
C ASN A 167 -28.38 13.14 5.49
N LEU A 168 -27.33 13.69 4.89
CA LEU A 168 -26.81 15.03 5.20
C LEU A 168 -27.28 16.11 4.22
N SER A 169 -28.11 15.75 3.24
CA SER A 169 -28.55 16.63 2.14
C SER A 169 -27.37 17.37 1.49
N CYS A 170 -26.33 16.62 1.17
CA CYS A 170 -25.08 17.09 0.56
C CYS A 170 -24.71 16.27 -0.69
N GLU A 171 -25.71 15.92 -1.51
CA GLU A 171 -25.57 15.13 -2.73
C GLU A 171 -24.58 15.76 -3.74
N ALA A 172 -24.47 17.09 -3.75
CA ALA A 172 -23.53 17.83 -4.58
C ALA A 172 -22.10 17.93 -4.00
N SER A 173 -21.88 17.57 -2.72
CA SER A 173 -20.56 17.67 -2.10
C SER A 173 -19.56 16.75 -2.80
N PRO A 174 -18.38 17.26 -3.21
CA PRO A 174 -17.33 16.42 -3.79
C PRO A 174 -16.75 15.49 -2.73
N VAL A 175 -16.36 14.28 -3.13
CA VAL A 175 -15.74 13.31 -2.24
C VAL A 175 -14.31 13.06 -2.69
N VAL A 176 -13.35 13.13 -1.78
CA VAL A 176 -11.96 12.72 -2.00
C VAL A 176 -11.66 11.56 -1.06
N VAL A 177 -11.13 10.47 -1.60
CA VAL A 177 -10.78 9.28 -0.81
C VAL A 177 -9.30 9.26 -0.47
N PHE A 178 -8.97 8.75 0.70
CA PHE A 178 -7.63 8.71 1.26
C PHE A 178 -7.34 7.33 1.82
N GLY A 179 -6.09 6.89 1.76
CA GLY A 179 -5.67 5.70 2.47
C GLY A 179 -4.16 5.51 2.46
N GLY A 180 -3.66 4.78 3.45
CA GLY A 180 -2.28 4.32 3.55
C GLY A 180 -2.16 2.80 3.37
N SER A 181 -1.04 2.29 2.85
CA SER A 181 -0.83 0.84 2.66
C SER A 181 -1.93 0.23 1.76
N TYR A 182 -2.52 -0.91 2.16
CA TYR A 182 -3.72 -1.47 1.51
C TYR A 182 -4.89 -0.49 1.48
N GLY A 183 -5.04 0.40 2.46
CA GLY A 183 -5.99 1.51 2.40
C GLY A 183 -5.72 2.44 1.22
N GLY A 184 -4.45 2.68 0.89
CA GLY A 184 -4.07 3.44 -0.29
C GLY A 184 -4.38 2.72 -1.60
N MET A 185 -4.21 1.39 -1.62
CA MET A 185 -4.64 0.53 -2.73
C MET A 185 -6.16 0.65 -2.93
N LEU A 186 -6.93 0.53 -1.84
CA LEU A 186 -8.38 0.72 -1.84
C LEU A 186 -8.78 2.12 -2.30
N ALA A 187 -8.10 3.18 -1.88
CA ALA A 187 -8.38 4.54 -2.33
C ALA A 187 -8.17 4.70 -3.85
N ALA A 188 -7.06 4.18 -4.38
CA ALA A 188 -6.77 4.18 -5.81
C ALA A 188 -7.83 3.38 -6.59
N TRP A 189 -8.11 2.15 -6.16
CA TRP A 189 -9.10 1.28 -6.79
C TRP A 189 -10.52 1.81 -6.68
N PHE A 190 -10.87 2.48 -5.58
CA PHE A 190 -12.16 3.14 -5.41
C PHE A 190 -12.33 4.26 -6.42
N ARG A 191 -11.30 5.09 -6.64
CA ARG A 191 -11.34 6.13 -7.68
C ARG A 191 -11.46 5.54 -9.08
N LEU A 192 -10.80 4.40 -9.35
CA LEU A 192 -10.90 3.72 -10.65
C LEU A 192 -12.29 3.12 -10.91
N LYS A 193 -12.90 2.48 -9.90
CA LYS A 193 -14.18 1.74 -10.07
C LYS A 193 -15.41 2.60 -9.82
N TYR A 194 -15.31 3.60 -8.94
CA TYR A 194 -16.40 4.49 -8.55
C TYR A 194 -16.07 5.98 -8.77
N PRO A 195 -15.62 6.39 -9.99
CA PRO A 195 -15.26 7.78 -10.27
C PRO A 195 -16.44 8.76 -10.22
N HIS A 196 -17.67 8.24 -10.27
CA HIS A 196 -18.91 9.00 -10.09
C HIS A 196 -19.26 9.27 -8.62
N ILE A 197 -18.58 8.61 -7.67
CA ILE A 197 -18.76 8.83 -6.23
C ILE A 197 -17.63 9.72 -5.68
N ALA A 198 -16.38 9.37 -5.95
CA ALA A 198 -15.21 10.12 -5.49
C ALA A 198 -14.52 10.82 -6.65
N ILE A 199 -14.29 12.14 -6.55
CA ILE A 199 -13.68 12.97 -7.60
C ILE A 199 -12.15 12.84 -7.68
N GLY A 200 -11.52 12.26 -6.65
CA GLY A 200 -10.08 12.01 -6.61
C GLY A 200 -9.67 11.13 -5.43
N ALA A 201 -8.42 10.67 -5.45
CA ALA A 201 -7.82 9.83 -4.42
C ALA A 201 -6.41 10.29 -4.03
N LEU A 202 -6.08 10.18 -2.74
CA LEU A 202 -4.70 10.17 -2.24
C LEU A 202 -4.36 8.75 -1.78
N ALA A 203 -3.53 8.06 -2.56
CA ALA A 203 -3.06 6.71 -2.30
C ALA A 203 -1.63 6.78 -1.75
N SER A 204 -1.50 6.76 -0.41
CA SER A 204 -0.21 6.87 0.27
C SER A 204 0.41 5.49 0.50
N SER A 205 1.68 5.33 0.13
CA SER A 205 2.44 4.08 0.25
C SER A 205 1.63 2.87 -0.21
N ALA A 206 1.02 2.99 -1.40
CA ALA A 206 0.08 2.00 -1.92
C ALA A 206 0.79 1.05 -2.90
N PRO A 207 1.14 -0.19 -2.48
CA PRO A 207 1.92 -1.11 -3.30
C PRO A 207 1.07 -1.80 -4.39
N ILE A 208 0.39 -1.03 -5.24
CA ILE A 208 -0.50 -1.54 -6.30
C ILE A 208 0.24 -2.32 -7.40
N LEU A 209 1.58 -2.27 -7.42
CA LEU A 209 2.46 -2.97 -8.36
C LEU A 209 3.08 -4.24 -7.75
N GLN A 210 2.76 -4.61 -6.51
CA GLN A 210 3.34 -5.77 -5.83
C GLN A 210 2.63 -7.10 -6.19
N PHE A 211 2.25 -7.28 -7.46
CA PHE A 211 1.52 -8.47 -7.91
C PHE A 211 2.20 -9.08 -9.13
N ASP A 212 1.95 -10.37 -9.35
CA ASP A 212 2.54 -11.13 -10.46
C ASP A 212 4.05 -10.90 -10.56
N ASP A 213 4.56 -10.54 -11.72
CA ASP A 213 5.96 -10.20 -12.01
C ASP A 213 6.17 -8.70 -12.29
N ILE A 214 5.21 -7.85 -11.93
CA ILE A 214 5.23 -6.40 -12.22
C ILE A 214 6.44 -5.73 -11.57
N THR A 215 6.73 -6.12 -10.33
CA THR A 215 7.88 -5.64 -9.55
C THR A 215 8.75 -6.85 -9.20
N PRO A 216 10.09 -6.73 -9.22
CA PRO A 216 10.96 -7.83 -8.82
C PRO A 216 10.59 -8.34 -7.43
N TRP A 217 10.43 -9.65 -7.26
CA TRP A 217 9.95 -10.25 -6.01
C TRP A 217 10.87 -9.97 -4.80
N SER A 218 12.15 -9.66 -5.03
CA SER A 218 13.11 -9.33 -3.96
C SER A 218 12.94 -7.90 -3.43
N SER A 219 12.21 -7.05 -4.15
CA SER A 219 12.21 -5.60 -3.96
C SER A 219 11.93 -5.20 -2.51
N PHE A 220 10.96 -5.82 -1.85
CA PHE A 220 10.60 -5.51 -0.48
C PHE A 220 11.78 -5.73 0.49
N TYR A 221 12.37 -6.93 0.52
CA TYR A 221 13.46 -7.26 1.43
C TYR A 221 14.79 -6.58 1.06
N ASP A 222 15.00 -6.31 -0.22
CA ASP A 222 16.12 -5.46 -0.67
C ASP A 222 15.94 -4.03 -0.15
N GLY A 223 14.70 -3.52 -0.09
CA GLY A 223 14.37 -2.23 0.53
C GLY A 223 14.70 -2.19 2.01
N VAL A 224 14.19 -3.16 2.78
CA VAL A 224 14.49 -3.29 4.22
C VAL A 224 16.00 -3.38 4.45
N SER A 225 16.70 -4.20 3.67
CA SER A 225 18.15 -4.37 3.79
C SER A 225 18.91 -3.08 3.48
N GLN A 226 18.44 -2.31 2.48
CA GLN A 226 19.05 -1.03 2.12
C GLN A 226 18.91 0.01 3.24
N ASP A 227 17.76 0.07 3.93
CA ASP A 227 17.57 1.03 5.03
C ASP A 227 18.58 0.83 6.16
N PHE A 228 18.85 -0.43 6.52
CA PHE A 228 19.86 -0.77 7.53
C PHE A 228 21.29 -0.54 7.02
N LYS A 229 21.55 -0.86 5.75
CA LYS A 229 22.86 -0.64 5.12
C LYS A 229 23.21 0.85 5.01
N ASP A 230 22.24 1.68 4.67
CA ASP A 230 22.37 3.15 4.63
C ASP A 230 22.59 3.75 6.02
N ALA A 231 22.03 3.14 7.07
CA ALA A 231 22.26 3.55 8.45
C ALA A 231 23.65 3.15 8.95
N SER A 232 24.10 1.92 8.68
CA SER A 232 25.45 1.44 8.98
C SER A 232 25.75 0.13 8.23
N LEU A 233 26.85 0.11 7.49
CA LEU A 233 27.31 -1.11 6.81
C LEU A 233 27.64 -2.23 7.82
N ASN A 234 28.24 -1.88 8.97
CA ASN A 234 28.55 -2.87 10.01
C ASN A 234 27.26 -3.46 10.62
N CYS A 235 26.26 -2.62 10.87
CA CYS A 235 24.94 -3.07 11.33
C CYS A 235 24.32 -4.10 10.38
N TYR A 236 24.31 -3.81 9.07
CA TYR A 236 23.84 -4.73 8.03
C TYR A 236 24.60 -6.07 8.06
N GLU A 237 25.95 -6.06 8.10
CA GLU A 237 26.77 -7.28 8.11
C GLU A 237 26.61 -8.10 9.40
N VAL A 238 26.42 -7.44 10.55
CA VAL A 238 26.15 -8.11 11.82
C VAL A 238 24.78 -8.77 11.80
N ILE A 239 23.74 -8.11 11.29
CA ILE A 239 22.42 -8.73 11.12
C ILE A 239 22.52 -9.94 10.21
N LYS A 240 23.14 -9.79 9.04
CA LYS A 240 23.33 -10.86 8.06
C LYS A 240 24.06 -12.08 8.65
N GLY A 241 25.12 -11.85 9.41
CA GLY A 241 25.87 -12.94 10.04
C GLY A 241 25.23 -13.51 11.31
N SER A 242 24.18 -12.89 11.87
CA SER A 242 23.54 -13.36 13.11
C SER A 242 22.65 -14.58 12.92
N TRP A 243 22.15 -14.81 11.70
CA TRP A 243 21.23 -15.91 11.40
C TRP A 243 21.92 -17.27 11.49
N GLU A 244 23.16 -17.38 11.02
CA GLU A 244 23.96 -18.61 11.17
C GLU A 244 24.21 -18.93 12.65
N GLU A 245 24.48 -17.90 13.48
CA GLU A 245 24.62 -18.08 14.93
C GLU A 245 23.30 -18.53 15.58
N LEU A 246 22.15 -18.06 15.09
CA LEU A 246 20.83 -18.49 15.57
C LEU A 246 20.54 -19.95 15.19
N GLU A 247 20.82 -20.34 13.96
CA GLU A 247 20.58 -21.70 13.45
C GLU A 247 21.49 -22.73 14.12
N ALA A 248 22.68 -22.33 14.58
CA ALA A 248 23.58 -23.20 15.35
C ALA A 248 22.94 -23.78 16.62
N PHE A 249 21.97 -23.08 17.24
CA PHE A 249 21.24 -23.56 18.41
C PHE A 249 20.36 -24.79 18.11
N GLU A 250 20.04 -25.08 16.86
CA GLU A 250 19.22 -26.26 16.47
C GLU A 250 19.96 -27.57 16.73
N THR A 251 21.27 -27.55 16.57
CA THR A 251 22.12 -28.73 16.69
C THR A 251 22.50 -29.06 18.14
N ASN A 252 22.24 -28.14 19.08
CA ASN A 252 22.57 -28.31 20.49
C ASN A 252 21.37 -28.85 21.29
N LYS A 253 21.56 -29.96 22.01
CA LYS A 253 20.52 -30.59 22.85
C LYS A 253 19.97 -29.65 23.95
N GLU A 254 20.76 -28.69 24.40
CA GLU A 254 20.36 -27.67 25.39
C GLU A 254 20.15 -26.29 24.75
N GLY A 255 20.25 -26.21 23.42
CA GLY A 255 20.26 -24.97 22.65
C GLY A 255 19.01 -24.12 22.84
N LEU A 256 17.81 -24.74 22.85
CA LEU A 256 16.55 -24.01 23.05
C LEU A 256 16.45 -23.36 24.44
N VAL A 257 17.02 -23.97 25.47
CA VAL A 257 17.00 -23.41 26.83
C VAL A 257 17.96 -22.22 26.91
N GLU A 258 19.15 -22.34 26.33
CA GLU A 258 20.11 -21.26 26.24
C GLU A 258 19.59 -20.09 25.39
N LEU A 259 18.94 -20.40 24.26
CA LEU A 259 18.26 -19.44 23.39
C LEU A 259 17.18 -18.68 24.16
N SER A 260 16.35 -19.39 24.92
CA SER A 260 15.30 -18.80 25.76
C SER A 260 15.87 -17.79 26.75
N ARG A 261 17.02 -18.11 27.38
CA ARG A 261 17.72 -17.17 28.27
C ARG A 261 18.25 -15.96 27.52
N SER A 262 18.87 -16.17 26.35
CA SER A 262 19.44 -15.12 25.51
C SER A 262 18.39 -14.11 25.05
N PHE A 263 17.22 -14.60 24.65
CA PHE A 263 16.07 -13.77 24.27
C PHE A 263 15.32 -13.18 25.47
N ARG A 264 15.67 -13.52 26.72
CA ARG A 264 14.84 -13.20 27.90
C ARG A 264 13.38 -13.61 27.70
N ALA A 265 13.15 -14.81 27.17
CA ALA A 265 11.81 -15.29 26.85
C ALA A 265 10.98 -15.53 28.13
N CYS A 266 9.68 -15.24 28.10
CA CYS A 266 8.79 -15.49 29.25
C CYS A 266 8.57 -16.98 29.52
N LYS A 267 8.71 -17.81 28.49
CA LYS A 267 8.62 -19.27 28.53
C LYS A 267 9.77 -19.86 27.73
N THR A 268 10.06 -21.14 27.97
CA THR A 268 11.00 -21.88 27.14
C THR A 268 10.47 -21.93 25.71
N VAL A 269 11.25 -21.38 24.79
CA VAL A 269 10.98 -21.38 23.35
C VAL A 269 10.96 -22.83 22.85
N GLN A 270 9.90 -23.20 22.14
CA GLN A 270 9.73 -24.56 21.60
C GLN A 270 10.27 -24.68 20.17
N SER A 271 10.41 -23.56 19.47
CA SER A 271 10.86 -23.55 18.08
C SER A 271 11.83 -22.40 17.78
N ILE A 272 12.96 -22.71 17.14
CA ILE A 272 13.90 -21.71 16.61
C ILE A 272 13.21 -20.82 15.59
N TYR A 273 12.23 -21.36 14.85
CA TYR A 273 11.41 -20.58 13.93
C TYR A 273 10.71 -19.41 14.63
N SER A 274 10.23 -19.60 15.86
CA SER A 274 9.60 -18.53 16.64
C SER A 274 10.59 -17.41 16.97
N ALA A 275 11.81 -17.78 17.37
CA ALA A 275 12.89 -16.83 17.66
C ALA A 275 13.36 -16.09 16.39
N ARG A 276 13.47 -16.80 15.28
CA ARG A 276 13.78 -16.23 13.96
C ARG A 276 12.72 -15.22 13.53
N ASN A 277 11.43 -15.57 13.65
CA ASN A 277 10.32 -14.68 13.30
C ASN A 277 10.31 -13.42 14.16
N TRP A 278 10.57 -13.55 15.46
CA TRP A 278 10.65 -12.42 16.37
C TRP A 278 11.74 -11.42 15.95
N LEU A 279 12.92 -11.89 15.56
CA LEU A 279 13.96 -11.02 15.02
C LEU A 279 13.55 -10.43 13.66
N TRP A 280 13.00 -11.26 12.79
CA TRP A 280 12.58 -10.87 11.45
C TRP A 280 11.56 -9.73 11.47
N GLU A 281 10.52 -9.87 12.29
CA GLU A 281 9.47 -8.88 12.49
C GLU A 281 10.02 -7.56 13.01
N ALA A 282 10.93 -7.59 14.00
CA ALA A 282 11.54 -6.38 14.54
C ALA A 282 12.23 -5.55 13.44
N PHE A 283 13.04 -6.19 12.60
CA PHE A 283 13.76 -5.47 11.54
C PHE A 283 12.83 -4.97 10.43
N VAL A 284 11.89 -5.80 9.97
CA VAL A 284 10.94 -5.42 8.92
C VAL A 284 10.03 -4.29 9.38
N TYR A 285 9.39 -4.42 10.54
CA TYR A 285 8.47 -3.39 11.02
C TYR A 285 9.21 -2.10 11.38
N THR A 286 10.43 -2.18 11.91
CA THR A 286 11.23 -0.98 12.19
C THR A 286 11.61 -0.22 10.93
N ALA A 287 11.91 -0.90 9.82
CA ALA A 287 12.12 -0.25 8.54
C ALA A 287 10.84 0.45 8.05
N MET A 288 9.68 -0.22 8.12
CA MET A 288 8.40 0.35 7.71
C MET A 288 8.00 1.62 8.50
N VAL A 289 8.37 1.69 9.78
CA VAL A 289 8.03 2.82 10.68
C VAL A 289 9.25 3.69 11.00
N ASN A 290 10.19 3.81 10.07
CA ASN A 290 11.44 4.58 10.24
C ASN A 290 11.22 6.11 10.20
N TYR A 291 10.32 6.61 11.05
CA TYR A 291 9.91 8.00 11.05
C TYR A 291 10.98 8.94 11.63
N PRO A 292 11.05 10.21 11.18
CA PRO A 292 11.98 11.20 11.71
C PRO A 292 11.58 11.75 13.09
N THR A 293 10.46 11.30 13.65
CA THR A 293 9.90 11.69 14.93
C THR A 293 9.51 10.46 15.74
N GLU A 294 9.40 10.61 17.05
CA GLU A 294 8.81 9.57 17.90
C GLU A 294 7.37 9.27 17.42
N ALA A 295 7.04 7.99 17.33
CA ALA A 295 5.78 7.53 16.79
C ALA A 295 5.28 6.29 17.52
N ASN A 296 3.97 6.10 17.53
CA ASN A 296 3.32 4.95 18.14
C ASN A 296 2.28 4.33 17.18
N PHE A 297 2.75 3.97 15.99
CA PHE A 297 1.90 3.32 14.99
C PHE A 297 1.81 1.81 15.24
N MET A 298 2.92 1.08 15.02
CA MET A 298 3.01 -0.37 15.30
C MET A 298 3.34 -0.64 16.77
N LYS A 299 4.37 0.02 17.27
CA LYS A 299 4.83 0.06 18.66
C LYS A 299 5.35 1.47 18.95
N PRO A 300 5.43 1.89 20.24
CA PRO A 300 6.10 3.13 20.60
C PRO A 300 7.58 3.03 20.23
N LEU A 301 8.08 3.92 19.38
CA LEU A 301 9.44 3.90 18.86
C LEU A 301 10.03 5.30 18.80
N PRO A 302 11.36 5.44 19.00
CA PRO A 302 12.04 6.73 18.92
C PRO A 302 12.08 7.24 17.48
N ALA A 303 12.49 8.50 17.31
CA ALA A 303 12.85 9.03 16.01
C ALA A 303 14.02 8.25 15.39
N TYR A 304 13.93 7.95 14.09
CA TYR A 304 14.89 7.18 13.31
C TYR A 304 15.23 5.81 13.95
N PRO A 305 14.25 4.94 14.19
CA PRO A 305 14.45 3.72 14.95
C PRO A 305 15.43 2.74 14.29
N VAL A 306 15.56 2.72 12.95
CA VAL A 306 16.61 1.93 12.26
C VAL A 306 18.01 2.40 12.68
N LYS A 307 18.22 3.72 12.73
CA LYS A 307 19.49 4.31 13.18
C LYS A 307 19.77 3.99 14.64
N GLU A 308 18.77 4.01 15.50
CA GLU A 308 18.92 3.64 16.92
C GLU A 308 19.23 2.15 17.09
N MET A 309 18.61 1.25 16.32
CA MET A 309 18.99 -0.17 16.30
C MET A 309 20.44 -0.37 15.87
N CYS A 310 20.89 0.31 14.82
CA CYS A 310 22.26 0.21 14.37
C CYS A 310 23.27 0.79 15.37
N LYS A 311 22.93 1.87 16.08
CA LYS A 311 23.77 2.38 17.19
C LYS A 311 23.94 1.35 18.30
N ILE A 312 22.90 0.58 18.62
CA ILE A 312 22.98 -0.50 19.63
C ILE A 312 23.95 -1.60 19.15
N ILE A 313 23.86 -1.98 17.88
CA ILE A 313 24.74 -2.99 17.28
C ILE A 313 26.20 -2.52 17.26
N ASP A 314 26.44 -1.32 16.75
CA ASP A 314 27.78 -0.75 16.58
C ASP A 314 28.44 -0.37 17.91
N GLY A 315 27.64 0.02 18.91
CA GLY A 315 28.09 0.36 20.25
C GLY A 315 28.28 -0.83 21.19
N SER A 316 27.92 -2.05 20.76
CA SER A 316 28.09 -3.26 21.58
C SER A 316 29.56 -3.67 21.72
N SER A 317 29.90 -4.30 22.86
CA SER A 317 31.25 -4.80 23.14
C SER A 317 31.78 -5.69 22.00
N ALA A 318 33.07 -5.54 21.68
CA ALA A 318 33.74 -6.35 20.66
C ALA A 318 33.68 -7.86 20.96
N GLN A 319 33.57 -8.25 22.23
CA GLN A 319 33.46 -9.64 22.69
C GLN A 319 32.03 -10.21 22.56
N ALA A 320 31.02 -9.37 22.34
CA ALA A 320 29.62 -9.82 22.20
C ALA A 320 29.41 -10.49 20.83
N SER A 321 28.74 -11.65 20.81
CA SER A 321 28.39 -12.38 19.58
C SER A 321 27.43 -11.58 18.69
N LYS A 322 27.36 -11.85 17.39
CA LYS A 322 26.47 -11.11 16.48
C LYS A 322 25.02 -11.25 16.91
N LEU A 323 24.61 -12.46 17.33
CA LEU A 323 23.27 -12.73 17.82
C LEU A 323 22.93 -11.87 19.05
N SER A 324 23.82 -11.78 20.04
CA SER A 324 23.56 -10.97 21.24
C SER A 324 23.36 -9.48 20.93
N ARG A 325 24.11 -8.94 19.95
CA ARG A 325 23.97 -7.55 19.48
C ARG A 325 22.64 -7.33 18.78
N VAL A 326 22.26 -8.26 17.91
CA VAL A 326 20.98 -8.25 17.19
C VAL A 326 19.79 -8.35 18.14
N LEU A 327 19.88 -9.17 19.19
CA LEU A 327 18.84 -9.28 20.22
C LEU A 327 18.67 -7.98 21.00
N ALA A 328 19.78 -7.33 21.37
CA ALA A 328 19.74 -6.04 22.03
C ALA A 328 19.07 -4.98 21.13
N ALA A 329 19.40 -4.96 19.84
CA ALA A 329 18.80 -4.03 18.88
C ALA A 329 17.31 -4.30 18.65
N ALA A 330 16.92 -5.55 18.39
CA ALA A 330 15.52 -5.94 18.22
C ALA A 330 14.68 -5.67 19.47
N SER A 331 15.29 -5.70 20.66
CA SER A 331 14.59 -5.33 21.91
C SER A 331 14.12 -3.87 21.93
N LEU A 332 14.69 -2.98 21.11
CA LEU A 332 14.18 -1.63 20.91
C LEU A 332 12.74 -1.66 20.39
N TYR A 333 12.43 -2.57 19.46
CA TYR A 333 11.09 -2.68 18.87
C TYR A 333 10.05 -3.12 19.91
N TYR A 334 10.41 -4.09 20.74
CA TYR A 334 9.50 -4.72 21.69
C TYR A 334 9.48 -4.06 23.09
N ASN A 335 10.53 -3.31 23.46
CA ASN A 335 10.72 -2.79 24.82
C ASN A 335 11.30 -1.36 24.85
N TYR A 336 10.87 -0.49 23.94
CA TYR A 336 11.28 0.92 23.98
C TYR A 336 10.90 1.60 25.31
N SER A 337 9.74 1.27 25.87
CA SER A 337 9.26 1.75 27.17
C SER A 337 10.09 1.28 28.37
N LYS A 338 10.94 0.26 28.18
CA LYS A 338 11.72 -0.42 29.24
C LYS A 338 10.86 -1.04 30.35
N SER A 339 9.58 -1.32 30.07
CA SER A 339 8.64 -1.94 31.01
C SER A 339 8.64 -3.46 30.96
N GLU A 340 9.01 -4.05 29.82
CA GLU A 340 8.90 -5.49 29.61
C GLU A 340 9.99 -6.24 30.35
N LYS A 341 9.59 -7.20 31.19
CA LYS A 341 10.49 -8.06 31.98
C LYS A 341 11.00 -9.25 31.19
N CYS A 342 10.20 -9.73 30.23
CA CYS A 342 10.49 -10.86 29.37
C CYS A 342 9.74 -10.71 28.04
N PHE A 343 10.12 -11.49 27.01
CA PHE A 343 9.47 -11.47 25.70
C PHE A 343 8.67 -12.75 25.45
N GLU A 344 7.42 -12.60 25.00
CA GLU A 344 6.63 -13.72 24.49
C GLU A 344 6.92 -13.89 22.99
N LEU A 345 7.70 -14.91 22.65
CA LEU A 345 8.11 -15.21 21.26
C LEU A 345 7.06 -16.05 20.51
N GLU A 346 6.17 -16.72 21.24
CA GLU A 346 5.22 -17.68 20.70
C GLU A 346 3.80 -17.21 21.02
N HIS A 347 2.89 -17.31 20.05
CA HIS A 347 1.52 -16.82 20.17
C HIS A 347 1.41 -15.31 20.50
N PRO A 348 2.03 -14.43 19.69
CA PRO A 348 1.97 -12.99 19.91
C PRO A 348 0.52 -12.49 19.89
N THR A 349 0.26 -11.42 20.64
CA THR A 349 -1.04 -10.74 20.60
C THR A 349 -1.16 -9.95 19.30
N ASP A 350 -2.33 -10.01 18.67
CA ASP A 350 -2.69 -9.12 17.58
C ASP A 350 -3.26 -7.83 18.16
N ASP A 351 -2.36 -6.90 18.47
CA ASP A 351 -2.71 -5.64 19.11
C ASP A 351 -3.56 -4.72 18.20
N HIS A 352 -3.53 -4.96 16.87
CA HIS A 352 -4.13 -4.08 15.85
C HIS A 352 -5.30 -4.72 15.08
N GLY A 353 -5.58 -6.00 15.30
CA GLY A 353 -6.70 -6.72 14.70
C GLY A 353 -6.48 -7.11 13.24
N LEU A 354 -5.24 -7.39 12.84
CA LEU A 354 -4.82 -7.78 11.50
C LEU A 354 -5.26 -9.20 11.07
N HIS A 355 -5.91 -9.99 11.94
CA HIS A 355 -6.28 -11.39 11.71
C HIS A 355 -6.97 -11.73 10.37
N GLY A 356 -7.68 -10.78 9.75
CA GLY A 356 -8.32 -10.99 8.44
C GLY A 356 -7.37 -10.97 7.25
N TRP A 357 -6.17 -10.41 7.43
CA TRP A 357 -5.23 -10.20 6.35
C TRP A 357 -4.74 -11.52 5.74
N ASP A 358 -4.49 -12.53 6.57
CA ASP A 358 -4.04 -13.85 6.13
C ASP A 358 -5.03 -14.51 5.16
N TRP A 359 -6.33 -14.32 5.37
CA TRP A 359 -7.35 -14.78 4.43
C TRP A 359 -7.27 -14.02 3.11
N GLN A 360 -7.14 -12.69 3.16
CA GLN A 360 -7.02 -11.87 1.95
C GLN A 360 -5.76 -12.25 1.16
N ALA A 361 -4.62 -12.42 1.83
CA ALA A 361 -3.38 -12.90 1.24
C ALA A 361 -3.56 -14.29 0.58
N CYS A 362 -4.24 -15.21 1.27
CA CYS A 362 -4.54 -16.54 0.74
C CYS A 362 -5.64 -16.60 -0.33
N THR A 363 -6.22 -15.47 -0.76
CA THR A 363 -7.29 -15.43 -1.76
C THR A 363 -6.99 -14.48 -2.91
N GLU A 364 -6.88 -13.18 -2.65
CA GLU A 364 -6.72 -12.14 -3.67
C GLU A 364 -5.41 -11.35 -3.53
N MET A 365 -4.93 -11.07 -2.31
CA MET A 365 -3.72 -10.28 -2.03
C MET A 365 -2.45 -11.14 -2.13
N VAL A 366 -2.33 -11.89 -3.22
CA VAL A 366 -1.17 -12.76 -3.46
C VAL A 366 -0.01 -11.90 -3.95
N MET A 367 0.90 -11.57 -3.04
CA MET A 367 2.05 -10.69 -3.29
C MET A 367 3.36 -11.49 -3.19
N PRO A 368 3.87 -12.05 -4.31
CA PRO A 368 5.09 -12.85 -4.29
C PRO A 368 6.25 -12.03 -3.72
N THR A 369 6.97 -12.63 -2.78
CA THR A 369 8.11 -11.98 -2.14
C THR A 369 9.23 -13.01 -1.94
N VAL A 370 10.43 -12.70 -2.41
CA VAL A 370 11.63 -13.52 -2.23
C VAL A 370 12.67 -12.76 -1.43
N VAL A 371 13.61 -13.49 -0.84
CA VAL A 371 14.78 -12.92 -0.17
C VAL A 371 16.00 -13.27 -1.00
N SER A 372 16.65 -12.23 -1.53
CA SER A 372 17.86 -12.33 -2.35
C SER A 372 19.09 -12.72 -1.50
N ASN A 373 20.19 -13.12 -2.13
CA ASN A 373 21.45 -13.39 -1.41
C ASN A 373 22.12 -12.09 -0.91
N GLU A 374 21.75 -10.97 -1.52
CA GLU A 374 22.16 -9.62 -1.21
C GLU A 374 21.39 -9.03 -0.02
N SER A 375 20.31 -9.69 0.40
CA SER A 375 19.57 -9.33 1.60
C SER A 375 20.39 -9.54 2.88
N MET A 376 20.05 -8.80 3.93
CA MET A 376 20.53 -9.09 5.29
C MET A 376 19.79 -10.26 5.95
N PHE A 377 18.75 -10.78 5.31
CA PHE A 377 17.98 -11.94 5.76
C PHE A 377 18.43 -13.22 5.03
N PRO A 378 18.23 -14.41 5.62
CA PRO A 378 18.53 -15.66 4.93
C PRO A 378 17.70 -15.84 3.65
N PRO A 379 18.30 -16.36 2.57
CA PRO A 379 17.62 -16.52 1.28
C PRO A 379 16.34 -17.33 1.36
N TYR A 380 15.34 -16.91 0.60
CA TYR A 380 14.01 -17.52 0.56
C TYR A 380 13.44 -17.41 -0.84
N ALA A 381 12.97 -18.53 -1.38
CA ALA A 381 12.30 -18.59 -2.67
C ALA A 381 10.79 -18.72 -2.49
N PHE A 382 10.03 -17.99 -3.31
CA PHE A 382 8.57 -18.06 -3.34
C PHE A 382 8.12 -19.09 -4.38
N SER A 383 7.18 -19.94 -3.98
CA SER A 383 6.58 -20.96 -4.83
C SER A 383 5.06 -20.82 -4.78
N TYR A 384 4.44 -20.53 -5.93
CA TYR A 384 2.99 -20.47 -6.03
C TYR A 384 2.32 -21.79 -5.63
N LYS A 385 2.98 -22.92 -5.90
CA LYS A 385 2.46 -24.24 -5.55
C LYS A 385 2.41 -24.42 -4.04
N ASP A 386 3.54 -24.19 -3.36
CA ASP A 386 3.65 -24.40 -1.93
C ASP A 386 2.76 -23.40 -1.18
N TYR A 387 2.70 -22.14 -1.66
CA TYR A 387 1.77 -21.15 -1.15
C TYR A 387 0.30 -21.57 -1.28
N ALA A 388 -0.07 -22.11 -2.45
CA ALA A 388 -1.43 -22.57 -2.68
C ALA A 388 -1.80 -23.79 -1.82
N ASP A 389 -0.85 -24.68 -1.56
CA ASP A 389 -1.05 -25.85 -0.71
C ASP A 389 -1.16 -25.46 0.77
N ASP A 390 -0.39 -24.46 1.22
CA ASP A 390 -0.50 -23.87 2.56
C ASP A 390 -1.86 -23.18 2.77
N CYS A 391 -2.32 -22.39 1.80
CA CYS A 391 -3.64 -21.77 1.86
C CYS A 391 -4.77 -22.81 1.84
N MET A 392 -4.62 -23.87 1.05
CA MET A 392 -5.56 -24.99 1.05
C MET A 392 -5.62 -25.69 2.41
N LYS A 393 -4.47 -25.87 3.07
CA LYS A 393 -4.40 -26.46 4.41
C LYS A 393 -5.02 -25.57 5.49
N ASN A 394 -4.75 -24.27 5.47
CA ASN A 394 -5.19 -23.34 6.51
C ASN A 394 -6.67 -22.95 6.37
N TYR A 395 -7.14 -22.79 5.13
CA TYR A 395 -8.45 -22.21 4.85
C TYR A 395 -9.35 -23.08 3.97
N GLY A 396 -8.83 -24.14 3.35
CA GLY A 396 -9.62 -24.97 2.43
C GLY A 396 -9.93 -24.29 1.09
N VAL A 397 -9.15 -23.27 0.72
CA VAL A 397 -9.28 -22.55 -0.55
C VAL A 397 -7.92 -22.43 -1.22
N ARG A 398 -7.91 -22.39 -2.56
CA ARG A 398 -6.70 -22.06 -3.33
C ARG A 398 -6.70 -20.56 -3.70
N PRO A 399 -5.55 -19.88 -3.60
CA PRO A 399 -5.41 -18.48 -3.97
C PRO A 399 -5.65 -18.27 -5.47
N ARG A 400 -6.09 -17.06 -5.84
CA ARG A 400 -6.25 -16.62 -7.24
C ARG A 400 -5.20 -15.53 -7.53
N PRO A 401 -3.95 -15.91 -7.84
CA PRO A 401 -2.82 -14.97 -7.90
C PRO A 401 -3.02 -13.82 -8.88
N HIS A 402 -3.66 -14.08 -10.02
CA HIS A 402 -3.87 -13.08 -11.08
C HIS A 402 -5.18 -12.29 -10.93
N TRP A 403 -5.89 -12.42 -9.80
CA TRP A 403 -7.21 -11.81 -9.64
C TRP A 403 -7.14 -10.29 -9.50
N ILE A 404 -6.25 -9.78 -8.65
CA ILE A 404 -6.07 -8.33 -8.47
C ILE A 404 -5.59 -7.67 -9.75
N THR A 405 -4.68 -8.32 -10.49
CA THR A 405 -4.20 -7.80 -11.77
C THR A 405 -5.27 -7.82 -12.84
N THR A 406 -6.15 -8.82 -12.85
CA THR A 406 -7.34 -8.86 -13.72
C THR A 406 -8.35 -7.77 -13.36
N GLU A 407 -8.63 -7.57 -12.07
CA GLU A 407 -9.67 -6.66 -11.60
C GLU A 407 -9.25 -5.19 -11.73
N PHE A 408 -7.99 -4.84 -11.41
CA PHE A 408 -7.57 -3.46 -11.20
C PHE A 408 -6.49 -2.92 -12.15
N GLY A 409 -5.96 -3.73 -13.10
CA GLY A 409 -5.18 -3.20 -14.23
C GLY A 409 -3.79 -3.78 -14.48
N GLY A 410 -3.36 -4.77 -13.70
CA GLY A 410 -2.27 -5.71 -14.00
C GLY A 410 -0.94 -5.15 -14.53
N THR A 411 -0.23 -5.96 -15.33
CA THR A 411 1.13 -5.67 -15.83
C THR A 411 1.25 -4.42 -16.69
N ASN A 412 0.14 -3.86 -17.18
CA ASN A 412 0.12 -2.63 -17.96
C ASN A 412 -0.61 -1.49 -17.25
N ILE A 413 -0.55 -1.49 -15.91
CA ILE A 413 -1.24 -0.52 -15.05
C ILE A 413 -0.89 0.92 -15.41
N GLU A 414 0.33 1.23 -15.83
CA GLU A 414 0.69 2.57 -16.32
C GLU A 414 -0.20 2.99 -17.50
N ARG A 415 -0.37 2.12 -18.50
CA ARG A 415 -1.23 2.39 -19.66
C ARG A 415 -2.71 2.44 -19.27
N VAL A 416 -3.14 1.57 -18.36
CA VAL A 416 -4.52 1.55 -17.85
C VAL A 416 -4.83 2.86 -17.13
N LEU A 417 -3.98 3.27 -16.19
CA LEU A 417 -4.10 4.52 -15.45
C LEU A 417 -4.02 5.72 -16.39
N LYS A 418 -3.11 5.73 -17.37
CA LYS A 418 -2.99 6.82 -18.35
C LYS A 418 -4.24 6.99 -19.21
N ARG A 419 -4.92 5.89 -19.58
CA ARG A 419 -6.10 5.92 -20.46
C ARG A 419 -7.41 6.10 -19.71
N PHE A 420 -7.56 5.48 -18.55
CA PHE A 420 -8.85 5.34 -17.85
C PHE A 420 -8.81 5.90 -16.42
N GLY A 421 -7.63 6.14 -15.86
CA GLY A 421 -7.48 6.78 -14.55
C GLY A 421 -7.52 8.31 -14.65
N SER A 422 -7.84 8.95 -13.53
CA SER A 422 -7.72 10.40 -13.35
C SER A 422 -7.80 10.80 -11.88
N ASN A 423 -7.18 11.92 -11.53
CA ASN A 423 -7.20 12.55 -10.20
C ASN A 423 -6.74 11.60 -9.08
N ILE A 424 -5.58 10.97 -9.26
CA ILE A 424 -4.98 10.11 -8.23
C ILE A 424 -3.60 10.66 -7.89
N ILE A 425 -3.36 10.92 -6.62
CA ILE A 425 -2.04 11.24 -6.10
C ILE A 425 -1.50 9.98 -5.44
N PHE A 426 -0.41 9.43 -5.97
CA PHE A 426 0.38 8.41 -5.30
C PHE A 426 1.47 9.11 -4.50
N SER A 427 1.62 8.81 -3.21
CA SER A 427 2.71 9.37 -2.40
C SER A 427 3.51 8.27 -1.74
N SER A 428 4.83 8.27 -1.84
CA SER A 428 5.69 7.24 -1.27
C SER A 428 6.97 7.83 -0.69
N GLY A 429 7.41 7.32 0.47
CA GLY A 429 8.75 7.61 1.00
C GLY A 429 9.74 6.56 0.51
N LEU A 430 10.94 6.95 0.05
CA LEU A 430 11.92 5.97 -0.45
C LEU A 430 12.48 5.02 0.63
N GLN A 431 12.35 5.38 1.91
CA GLN A 431 12.70 4.53 3.06
C GLN A 431 11.58 3.54 3.43
N ASP A 432 10.41 3.62 2.78
CA ASP A 432 9.38 2.62 2.96
C ASP A 432 9.68 1.46 2.00
N PRO A 433 9.90 0.22 2.48
CA PRO A 433 10.15 -0.92 1.60
C PRO A 433 8.98 -1.20 0.64
N TRP A 434 7.74 -0.79 0.98
CA TRP A 434 6.58 -0.89 0.08
C TRP A 434 6.58 0.13 -1.07
N SER A 435 7.41 1.17 -1.00
CA SER A 435 7.52 2.18 -2.07
C SER A 435 7.94 1.56 -3.40
N ARG A 436 8.71 0.46 -3.37
CA ARG A 436 9.18 -0.25 -4.56
C ARG A 436 8.05 -0.93 -5.34
N GLY A 437 6.97 -1.30 -4.66
CA GLY A 437 5.73 -1.78 -5.27
C GLY A 437 4.72 -0.66 -5.57
N SER A 438 5.08 0.61 -5.40
CA SER A 438 4.19 1.77 -5.58
C SER A 438 4.44 2.50 -6.91
N VAL A 439 3.54 3.41 -7.29
CA VAL A 439 3.74 4.29 -8.46
C VAL A 439 4.66 5.45 -8.08
N LEU A 440 5.89 5.44 -8.60
CA LEU A 440 6.93 6.42 -8.27
C LEU A 440 7.14 7.52 -9.33
N LYS A 441 6.38 7.50 -10.43
CA LYS A 441 6.49 8.48 -11.53
C LYS A 441 5.11 8.99 -11.92
N ASN A 442 5.06 10.23 -12.40
CA ASN A 442 3.84 10.80 -12.96
C ASN A 442 3.41 9.98 -14.19
N ILE A 443 2.14 9.57 -14.23
CA ILE A 443 1.56 8.80 -15.33
C ILE A 443 0.80 9.72 -16.30
N SER A 444 0.17 10.77 -15.77
CA SER A 444 -0.54 11.80 -16.54
C SER A 444 -0.59 13.12 -15.79
N ALA A 445 -1.14 14.17 -16.39
CA ALA A 445 -1.32 15.47 -15.73
C ALA A 445 -2.19 15.43 -14.46
N SER A 446 -3.02 14.38 -14.30
CA SER A 446 -3.90 14.21 -13.14
C SER A 446 -3.58 12.95 -12.30
N ILE A 447 -2.58 12.18 -12.72
CA ILE A 447 -2.07 11.01 -11.98
C ILE A 447 -0.61 11.26 -11.66
N VAL A 448 -0.38 11.77 -10.46
CA VAL A 448 0.91 12.31 -10.04
C VAL A 448 1.52 11.45 -8.94
N ALA A 449 2.84 11.30 -8.96
CA ALA A 449 3.62 10.64 -7.93
C ALA A 449 4.38 11.69 -7.12
N LEU A 450 4.23 11.63 -5.79
CA LEU A 450 4.95 12.45 -4.83
C LEU A 450 5.94 11.55 -4.08
N VAL A 451 7.21 11.61 -4.45
CA VAL A 451 8.27 10.77 -3.89
C VAL A 451 9.11 11.59 -2.92
N ALA A 452 9.16 11.18 -1.66
CA ALA A 452 10.02 11.79 -0.65
C ALA A 452 11.37 11.06 -0.60
N GLU A 453 12.42 11.66 -1.16
CA GLU A 453 13.72 11.00 -1.31
C GLU A 453 14.52 10.89 0.00
N LYS A 454 14.38 11.85 0.93
CA LYS A 454 14.91 11.82 2.32
C LYS A 454 14.07 12.74 3.20
N ALA A 455 14.02 12.50 4.51
CA ALA A 455 13.37 13.37 5.51
C ALA A 455 13.83 14.85 5.51
N LEU A 456 14.85 15.22 4.72
CA LEU A 456 15.32 16.60 4.56
C LEU A 456 14.28 17.56 3.95
N CYS A 457 13.28 17.08 3.19
CA CYS A 457 12.28 17.97 2.59
C CYS A 457 11.09 18.33 3.49
N VAL A 458 11.07 17.91 4.76
CA VAL A 458 10.00 18.30 5.72
C VAL A 458 10.34 19.61 6.48
N CYS A 459 11.53 20.19 6.27
CA CYS A 459 11.92 21.46 6.91
C CYS A 459 11.45 22.72 6.15
N GLY A 460 10.99 22.59 4.89
CA GLY A 460 10.57 23.73 4.06
C GLY A 460 9.40 24.54 4.65
N PRO A 461 8.29 23.90 5.07
CA PRO A 461 7.16 24.62 5.64
C PRO A 461 7.43 25.16 7.06
N ALA A 462 8.28 24.50 7.86
CA ALA A 462 8.57 24.91 9.24
C ALA A 462 9.50 26.15 9.32
N LEU A 463 10.42 26.32 8.37
CA LEU A 463 11.31 27.48 8.31
C LEU A 463 10.60 28.73 7.75
N TYR A 464 9.68 28.56 6.80
CA TYR A 464 8.91 29.67 6.23
C TYR A 464 8.00 30.36 7.26
N PHE A 465 7.38 29.60 8.18
CA PHE A 465 6.55 30.17 9.24
C PHE A 465 7.34 30.85 10.36
N LYS A 466 8.59 30.43 10.63
CA LYS A 466 9.47 31.11 11.60
C LYS A 466 10.02 32.44 11.05
N PHE A 467 10.35 32.51 9.76
CA PHE A 467 10.86 33.75 9.17
C PHE A 467 9.80 34.85 9.00
N LYS A 468 8.52 34.49 8.80
CA LYS A 468 7.45 35.48 8.59
C LYS A 468 6.92 36.13 9.89
N LYS A 469 7.21 35.56 11.07
CA LYS A 469 6.85 36.15 12.37
C LYS A 469 7.92 37.09 12.96
N GLY A 470 9.11 37.18 12.33
CA GLY A 470 10.25 37.94 12.84
C GLY A 470 10.38 39.39 12.35
N LEU A 471 9.67 39.80 11.29
CA LEU A 471 9.68 41.19 10.82
C LEU A 471 8.31 41.86 11.05
N LYS A 472 8.12 42.37 12.27
CA LYS A 472 7.28 43.54 12.49
C LYS A 472 8.21 44.75 12.61
N LEU A 473 8.21 45.61 11.59
CA LEU A 473 8.69 46.99 11.71
C LEU A 473 7.57 47.94 11.28
N GLN A 474 7.52 49.04 12.01
CA GLN A 474 6.44 50.00 12.16
C GLN A 474 6.02 50.68 10.85
N GLY A 475 4.74 51.07 10.81
CA GLY A 475 4.12 51.65 9.64
C GLY A 475 4.38 53.14 9.43
N VAL A 476 3.99 53.60 8.24
CA VAL A 476 3.63 54.97 7.90
C VAL A 476 2.57 54.89 6.79
N SER A 477 1.60 55.79 6.85
CA SER A 477 0.48 55.97 5.92
C SER A 477 0.84 56.78 4.67
N ALA A 478 -0.12 56.81 3.73
CA ALA A 478 -0.37 57.81 2.68
C ALA A 478 0.03 57.48 1.23
N SER A 479 -1.02 57.53 0.39
CA SER A 479 -1.12 57.78 -1.06
C SER A 479 0.14 58.16 -1.84
N THR A 480 0.36 57.53 -3.01
CA THR A 480 0.22 58.16 -4.35
C THR A 480 0.60 57.17 -5.47
N SER A 481 0.08 57.46 -6.66
CA SER A 481 0.18 56.78 -7.97
C SER A 481 1.56 56.22 -8.37
N CYS A 482 1.59 54.99 -8.90
CA CYS A 482 2.73 54.45 -9.65
C CYS A 482 2.71 54.91 -11.13
N PRO A 483 3.83 55.41 -11.69
CA PRO A 483 4.10 55.41 -13.12
C PRO A 483 4.82 54.10 -13.55
N PRO A 484 4.91 53.77 -14.85
CA PRO A 484 5.30 52.44 -15.32
C PRO A 484 6.81 52.20 -15.23
N CYS A 485 7.20 50.99 -14.83
CA CYS A 485 8.61 50.57 -14.80
C CYS A 485 9.11 50.25 -16.22
N ILE A 486 10.25 50.86 -16.57
CA ILE A 486 11.06 50.54 -17.76
C ILE A 486 12.02 49.40 -17.38
N CYS A 487 11.91 48.25 -18.04
CA CYS A 487 12.85 47.14 -17.89
C CYS A 487 14.13 47.44 -18.70
N SER A 488 15.25 47.60 -18.02
CA SER A 488 16.58 47.46 -18.62
C SER A 488 17.23 46.18 -18.11
N CYS A 489 17.23 45.15 -18.95
CA CYS A 489 18.01 43.94 -18.70
C CYS A 489 19.47 44.22 -19.03
N ALA A 490 20.38 43.99 -18.09
CA ALA A 490 21.82 43.99 -18.35
C ALA A 490 22.23 42.74 -19.14
N PRO A 491 23.29 42.79 -19.99
CA PRO A 491 23.71 41.64 -20.80
C PRO A 491 24.35 40.53 -19.95
N PRO A 492 24.38 39.28 -20.44
CA PRO A 492 24.83 38.13 -19.65
C PRO A 492 26.32 38.22 -19.36
N GLN A 493 26.68 38.07 -18.07
CA GLN A 493 28.07 38.02 -17.62
C GLN A 493 28.71 36.68 -18.03
N SER A 494 29.97 36.73 -18.47
CA SER A 494 30.69 35.55 -18.96
C SER A 494 30.88 34.49 -17.88
N LEU A 495 30.79 33.22 -18.28
CA LEU A 495 30.80 32.02 -17.43
C LEU A 495 32.09 31.82 -16.61
N PHE A 496 33.13 32.63 -16.84
CA PHE A 496 34.43 32.55 -16.16
C PHE A 496 34.41 32.96 -14.68
N LYS A 497 33.28 33.46 -14.16
CA LYS A 497 33.14 33.85 -12.74
C LYS A 497 32.47 32.82 -11.84
N ILE A 498 31.95 31.72 -12.38
CA ILE A 498 31.12 30.79 -11.60
C ILE A 498 31.96 29.69 -10.91
N VAL A 499 33.18 29.37 -11.40
CA VAL A 499 34.00 28.32 -10.79
C VAL A 499 35.52 28.63 -10.89
N PRO A 500 36.16 29.23 -9.87
CA PRO A 500 37.61 29.34 -9.82
C PRO A 500 38.19 28.01 -9.29
N GLY A 501 38.67 27.14 -10.19
CA GLY A 501 39.35 25.90 -9.77
C GLY A 501 39.59 24.82 -10.83
N LEU A 502 39.06 24.95 -12.06
CA LEU A 502 39.08 23.88 -13.07
C LEU A 502 40.15 24.03 -14.16
N ALA A 503 41.18 24.85 -13.94
CA ALA A 503 42.18 25.16 -14.97
C ALA A 503 43.37 24.19 -15.04
N ASN A 504 43.31 22.98 -14.46
CA ASN A 504 44.49 22.09 -14.50
C ASN A 504 44.22 20.58 -14.39
N LEU A 505 43.41 20.04 -15.30
CA LEU A 505 43.36 18.59 -15.57
C LEU A 505 43.82 18.33 -17.01
N SER A 506 45.13 18.35 -17.25
CA SER A 506 45.69 17.77 -18.47
C SER A 506 45.82 16.26 -18.26
N VAL A 507 44.91 15.47 -18.82
CA VAL A 507 45.09 14.01 -18.93
C VAL A 507 45.97 13.76 -20.16
N THR A 508 47.28 13.65 -19.96
CA THR A 508 48.28 13.65 -21.05
C THR A 508 48.41 12.34 -21.82
N ASP A 509 47.43 11.42 -21.80
CA ASP A 509 47.63 10.12 -22.48
C ASP A 509 46.36 9.39 -22.97
N CYS A 510 45.23 10.07 -23.17
CA CYS A 510 44.08 9.46 -23.83
C CYS A 510 44.02 9.87 -25.32
N GLY A 511 43.79 8.92 -26.23
CA GLY A 511 43.42 9.20 -27.63
C GLY A 511 44.55 9.31 -28.67
N LYS A 512 45.80 8.89 -28.40
CA LYS A 512 46.88 8.94 -29.42
C LYS A 512 46.66 8.03 -30.63
N ASP A 513 45.83 7.00 -30.49
CA ASP A 513 45.62 5.97 -31.51
C ASP A 513 44.37 6.21 -32.38
N ASP A 514 43.59 7.27 -32.09
CA ASP A 514 42.37 7.63 -32.83
C ASP A 514 42.40 9.13 -33.19
N PRO A 515 42.62 9.49 -34.46
CA PRO A 515 42.76 10.88 -34.88
C PRO A 515 41.47 11.71 -34.69
N ASP A 516 40.30 11.08 -34.77
CA ASP A 516 39.01 11.77 -34.58
C ASP A 516 38.80 12.08 -33.09
N LEU A 517 39.17 11.13 -32.20
CA LEU A 517 39.12 11.35 -30.75
C LEU A 517 40.13 12.41 -30.29
N LYS A 518 41.30 12.48 -30.93
CA LYS A 518 42.32 13.48 -30.65
C LYS A 518 41.85 14.89 -31.03
N GLU A 519 41.17 15.04 -32.16
CA GLU A 519 40.61 16.33 -32.60
C GLU A 519 39.50 16.81 -31.65
N GLU A 520 38.63 15.90 -31.19
CA GLU A 520 37.60 16.21 -30.19
C GLU A 520 38.18 16.54 -28.80
N MET A 521 39.30 15.89 -28.41
CA MET A 521 40.00 16.18 -27.16
C MET A 521 40.83 17.47 -27.19
N GLU A 522 41.13 18.02 -28.36
CA GLU A 522 41.79 19.33 -28.53
C GLU A 522 40.79 20.50 -28.47
N LYS A 523 39.47 20.25 -28.60
CA LYS A 523 38.43 21.27 -28.42
C LYS A 523 38.39 21.77 -26.98
N GLN A 524 38.27 23.08 -26.78
CA GLN A 524 38.07 23.61 -25.44
C GLN A 524 36.73 23.12 -24.87
N PHE A 525 36.70 22.79 -23.58
CA PHE A 525 35.51 22.33 -22.86
C PHE A 525 34.26 23.23 -23.07
N VAL A 526 34.47 24.52 -23.34
CA VAL A 526 33.41 25.50 -23.63
C VAL A 526 32.76 25.24 -25.00
N ASP A 527 33.53 24.78 -25.99
CA ASP A 527 33.04 24.49 -27.33
C ASP A 527 32.21 23.20 -27.32
N LEU A 528 32.67 22.17 -26.62
CA LEU A 528 31.92 20.91 -26.42
C LEU A 528 30.58 21.14 -25.69
N LEU A 529 30.59 21.97 -24.64
CA LEU A 529 29.34 22.34 -23.95
C LEU A 529 28.39 23.16 -24.84
N SER A 530 28.93 24.01 -25.71
CA SER A 530 28.11 24.81 -26.64
C SER A 530 27.48 23.94 -27.72
N GLU A 531 28.20 22.92 -28.21
CA GLU A 531 27.67 21.93 -29.15
C GLU A 531 26.58 21.07 -28.50
N GLU A 532 26.77 20.60 -27.26
CA GLU A 532 25.77 19.81 -26.53
C GLU A 532 24.49 20.62 -26.27
N ILE A 533 24.60 21.87 -25.82
CA ILE A 533 23.43 22.74 -25.58
C ILE A 533 22.64 22.96 -26.89
N LYS A 534 23.33 23.14 -28.01
CA LYS A 534 22.70 23.34 -29.31
C LYS A 534 22.03 22.07 -29.82
N LEU A 535 22.59 20.91 -29.49
CA LEU A 535 21.99 19.62 -29.77
C LEU A 535 20.70 19.43 -28.94
N GLU A 536 20.75 19.73 -27.65
CA GLU A 536 19.57 19.68 -26.76
C GLU A 536 18.46 20.64 -27.20
N GLU A 537 18.81 21.84 -27.67
CA GLU A 537 17.84 22.80 -28.21
C GLU A 537 17.14 22.25 -29.45
N THR A 538 17.90 21.66 -30.38
CA THR A 538 17.38 21.04 -31.61
C THR A 538 16.46 19.85 -31.29
N VAL A 539 16.87 18.98 -30.37
CA VAL A 539 16.07 17.84 -29.90
C VAL A 539 14.79 18.33 -29.21
N GLY A 540 14.87 19.41 -28.43
CA GLY A 540 13.73 20.04 -27.78
C GLY A 540 12.69 20.58 -28.78
N GLU A 541 13.15 21.24 -29.85
CA GLU A 541 12.29 21.74 -30.92
C GLU A 541 11.60 20.60 -31.68
N GLU A 542 12.33 19.54 -32.03
CA GLU A 542 11.78 18.38 -32.73
C GLU A 542 10.77 17.61 -31.87
N HIS A 543 11.04 17.47 -30.57
CA HIS A 543 10.12 16.84 -29.63
C HIS A 543 8.83 17.66 -29.45
N SER A 544 8.95 18.99 -29.38
CA SER A 544 7.81 19.91 -29.35
C SER A 544 6.95 19.81 -30.62
N HIS A 545 7.60 19.74 -31.78
CA HIS A 545 6.92 19.57 -33.06
C HIS A 545 6.18 18.22 -33.14
N HIS A 546 6.85 17.12 -32.77
CA HIS A 546 6.24 15.79 -32.75
C HIS A 546 5.05 15.73 -31.78
N MET A 547 5.20 16.30 -30.58
CA MET A 547 4.13 16.39 -29.58
C MET A 547 2.91 17.16 -30.11
N ASN A 548 3.10 18.27 -30.82
CA ASN A 548 2.01 19.04 -31.41
C ASN A 548 1.25 18.26 -32.49
N ILE A 549 1.95 17.48 -33.32
CA ILE A 549 1.33 16.59 -34.31
C ILE A 549 0.51 15.50 -33.61
N THR A 550 1.10 14.80 -32.64
CA THR A 550 0.41 13.73 -31.90
C THR A 550 -0.81 14.27 -31.14
N LEU A 551 -0.71 15.48 -30.57
CA LEU A 551 -1.84 16.14 -29.90
C LEU A 551 -2.97 16.48 -30.88
N GLY A 552 -2.63 16.92 -32.10
CA GLY A 552 -3.59 17.17 -33.17
C GLY A 552 -4.36 15.91 -33.58
N GLU A 553 -3.65 14.79 -33.77
CA GLU A 553 -4.24 13.50 -34.09
C GLU A 553 -5.13 12.98 -32.95
N ALA A 554 -4.68 13.09 -31.70
CA ALA A 554 -5.45 12.70 -30.54
C ALA A 554 -6.76 13.51 -30.41
N LYS A 555 -6.71 14.83 -30.65
CA LYS A 555 -7.92 15.69 -30.67
C LYS A 555 -8.89 15.28 -31.78
N ARG A 556 -8.38 14.94 -32.97
CA ARG A 556 -9.20 14.46 -34.09
C ARG A 556 -9.89 13.13 -33.75
N LEU A 557 -9.16 12.17 -33.20
CA LEU A 557 -9.70 10.88 -32.74
C LEU A 557 -10.74 11.07 -31.64
N ALA A 558 -10.47 11.92 -30.65
CA ALA A 558 -11.42 12.22 -29.58
C ALA A 558 -12.74 12.81 -30.12
N SER A 559 -12.66 13.75 -31.07
CA SER A 559 -13.86 14.31 -31.72
C SER A 559 -14.65 13.24 -32.49
N GLN A 560 -13.97 12.28 -33.12
CA GLN A 560 -14.62 11.18 -33.82
C GLN A 560 -15.34 10.24 -32.85
N TYR A 561 -14.68 9.86 -31.75
CA TYR A 561 -15.30 9.04 -30.71
C TYR A 561 -16.51 9.72 -30.06
N GLN A 562 -16.43 11.03 -29.83
CA GLN A 562 -17.54 11.78 -29.26
C GLN A 562 -18.78 11.76 -30.17
N ARG A 563 -18.61 11.91 -31.50
CA ARG A 563 -19.72 11.79 -32.45
C ARG A 563 -20.33 10.40 -32.50
N GLU A 564 -19.50 9.35 -32.42
CA GLU A 564 -20.01 7.97 -32.37
C GLU A 564 -20.75 7.68 -31.06
N ALA A 565 -20.28 8.23 -29.94
CA ALA A 565 -20.98 8.14 -28.66
C ALA A 565 -22.35 8.84 -28.70
N GLU A 566 -22.43 10.03 -29.28
CA GLU A 566 -23.70 10.76 -29.46
C GLU A 566 -24.71 9.98 -30.31
N LYS A 567 -24.26 9.32 -31.40
CA LYS A 567 -25.11 8.42 -32.21
C LYS A 567 -25.63 7.23 -31.39
N CYS A 568 -24.78 6.63 -30.57
CA CYS A 568 -25.14 5.50 -29.72
C CYS A 568 -26.18 5.90 -28.66
N ILE A 569 -26.00 7.07 -28.04
CA ILE A 569 -26.95 7.63 -27.07
C ILE A 569 -28.32 7.85 -27.72
N ALA A 570 -28.38 8.53 -28.87
CA ALA A 570 -29.64 8.78 -29.57
C ALA A 570 -30.38 7.49 -29.98
N THR A 571 -29.63 6.47 -30.40
CA THR A 571 -30.19 5.15 -30.73
C THR A 571 -30.75 4.45 -29.49
N THR A 572 -30.03 4.54 -28.36
CA THR A 572 -30.44 3.95 -27.09
C THR A 572 -31.71 4.62 -26.55
N GLU A 573 -31.80 5.95 -26.60
CA GLU A 573 -33.00 6.69 -26.20
C GLU A 573 -34.23 6.29 -27.04
N THR A 574 -34.02 6.05 -28.34
CA THR A 574 -35.10 5.57 -29.24
C THR A 574 -35.58 4.17 -28.85
N CYS A 575 -34.65 3.26 -28.54
CA CYS A 575 -34.94 1.91 -28.08
C CYS A 575 -35.66 1.90 -26.72
N GLU A 576 -35.21 2.72 -25.77
CA GLU A 576 -35.87 2.85 -24.46
C GLU A 576 -37.28 3.42 -24.59
N GLY A 577 -37.48 4.45 -25.42
CA GLY A 577 -38.81 4.98 -25.70
C GLY A 577 -39.74 3.94 -26.34
N ALA A 578 -39.23 3.05 -27.19
CA ALA A 578 -40.00 1.93 -27.74
C ALA A 578 -40.33 0.88 -26.66
N ARG A 579 -39.39 0.57 -25.78
CA ARG A 579 -39.59 -0.36 -24.65
C ARG A 579 -40.67 0.14 -23.70
N GLU A 580 -40.66 1.43 -23.34
CA GLU A 580 -41.67 2.03 -22.47
C GLU A 580 -43.08 1.95 -23.08
N ARG A 581 -43.21 2.24 -24.39
CA ARG A 581 -44.49 2.07 -25.11
C ARG A 581 -44.97 0.63 -25.08
N ALA A 582 -44.07 -0.34 -25.30
CA ALA A 582 -44.40 -1.76 -25.25
C ALA A 582 -44.87 -2.20 -23.85
N VAL A 583 -44.22 -1.73 -22.79
CA VAL A 583 -44.61 -2.02 -21.39
C VAL A 583 -46.00 -1.47 -21.07
N VAL A 584 -46.33 -0.26 -21.53
CA VAL A 584 -47.67 0.33 -21.33
C VAL A 584 -48.74 -0.46 -22.07
N LEU A 585 -48.48 -0.88 -23.32
CA LEU A 585 -49.40 -1.72 -24.09
C LEU A 585 -49.63 -3.08 -23.42
N LEU A 586 -48.56 -3.75 -22.99
CA LEU A 586 -48.64 -5.02 -22.28
C LEU A 586 -49.44 -4.92 -20.98
N SER A 587 -49.31 -3.80 -20.25
CA SER A 587 -50.10 -3.55 -19.03
C SER A 587 -51.60 -3.41 -19.34
N LYS A 588 -51.96 -2.72 -20.43
CA LYS A 588 -53.35 -2.60 -20.88
C LYS A 588 -53.92 -3.96 -21.30
N GLU A 589 -53.14 -4.74 -22.04
CA GLU A 589 -53.54 -6.08 -22.49
C GLU A 589 -53.76 -7.03 -21.30
N LYS A 590 -52.83 -7.06 -20.34
CA LYS A 590 -53.00 -7.85 -19.10
C LYS A 590 -54.28 -7.49 -18.33
N LYS A 591 -54.63 -6.19 -18.24
CA LYS A 591 -55.89 -5.76 -17.62
C LYS A 591 -57.11 -6.25 -18.39
N LEU A 592 -57.06 -6.24 -19.72
CA LEU A 592 -58.13 -6.75 -20.57
C LEU A 592 -58.28 -8.27 -20.39
N THR A 593 -57.17 -9.01 -20.44
CA THR A 593 -57.14 -10.47 -20.24
C THR A 593 -57.71 -10.86 -18.88
N LEU A 594 -57.31 -10.18 -17.81
CA LEU A 594 -57.87 -10.41 -16.46
C LEU A 594 -59.38 -10.16 -16.40
N LEU A 595 -59.90 -9.23 -17.19
CA LEU A 595 -61.32 -8.91 -17.24
C LEU A 595 -62.10 -9.98 -18.01
N TRP A 596 -61.54 -10.46 -19.12
CA TRP A 596 -62.07 -11.61 -19.87
C TRP A 596 -62.05 -12.90 -19.05
N GLU A 597 -60.96 -13.18 -18.34
CA GLU A 597 -60.84 -14.33 -17.45
C GLU A 597 -61.90 -14.30 -16.35
N ARG A 598 -62.13 -13.12 -15.73
CA ARG A 598 -63.18 -12.95 -14.71
C ARG A 598 -64.57 -13.23 -15.28
N ARG A 599 -64.87 -12.73 -16.49
CA ARG A 599 -66.15 -12.97 -17.16
C ARG A 599 -66.33 -14.44 -17.55
N ALA A 600 -65.28 -15.09 -18.04
CA ALA A 600 -65.29 -16.52 -18.37
C ALA A 600 -65.61 -17.38 -17.13
N ARG A 601 -64.98 -17.08 -15.98
CA ARG A 601 -65.29 -17.75 -14.72
C ARG A 601 -66.73 -17.53 -14.26
N GLN A 602 -67.31 -16.35 -14.49
CA GLN A 602 -68.71 -16.05 -14.14
C GLN A 602 -69.73 -16.84 -14.96
N VAL A 603 -69.38 -17.25 -16.19
CA VAL A 603 -70.25 -18.09 -17.04
C VAL A 603 -69.98 -19.59 -16.88
N GLY A 604 -69.28 -19.98 -15.82
CA GLY A 604 -69.03 -21.39 -15.47
C GLY A 604 -67.88 -22.03 -16.25
N TRP A 605 -67.01 -21.24 -16.88
CA TRP A 605 -65.81 -21.75 -17.52
C TRP A 605 -64.73 -22.01 -16.45
N GLU A 606 -64.50 -23.29 -16.15
CA GLU A 606 -63.38 -23.76 -15.33
C GLU A 606 -62.18 -23.99 -16.27
N GLY A 607 -61.20 -23.09 -16.19
CA GLY A 607 -59.94 -23.20 -16.92
C GLY A 607 -58.92 -24.04 -16.18
#